data_AF-A0AAU7DIF3-F1
#
_entry.id   AF-A0AAU7DIF3-F1
#
_cell.length_a   1.000
_cell.length_b   1.000
_cell.length_c   1.000
_cell.angle_alpha   90.00
_cell.angle_beta   90.00
_cell.angle_gamma   90.00
#
_symmetry.space_group_name_H-M   'P 1'
#
loop_
_entity.id
_entity.type
_entity.pdbx_description
1 polymer ?
#
loop_
_entity_poly.entity_id
_entity_poly.type
_entity_poly.pdbx_seq_one_letter_code
_entity_poly.pdbx_strand_id
1 'polypeptide(L)'
;MIDGGITSGERLCNFVNHRLLSDGVWSDLELLLESTGRSTQLVAFFRQIAAVTLTGRIVAAGLSINGDVPTYEVAFQRLFKEHLRDVVGIPGKILNEMYRFGQRAVEAALQGAPMSLQKQMRAWALNRHHWCYMCGQALEFNQNDPVRGYTLEHIWPQSYGGDSIEDNFLPACQSCNSKKKANFATWAMPPIQSLLYGIAPDDQRLEEIHGSFKFSLHYRAAQVLAIKEGRTLKEAFLKIGPWTTTRFIDADDVADFFNLENHKLY
;
A
#
# COMPACT_ATOMS: atom_id res chain seq x y z
N MET A 1 9.72 3.13 -3.69
CA MET A 1 8.35 3.21 -4.25
C MET A 1 8.39 2.73 -5.70
N ILE A 2 7.25 2.34 -6.28
CA ILE A 2 7.19 1.90 -7.68
C ILE A 2 7.09 3.13 -8.56
N ASP A 3 8.06 3.31 -9.45
CA ASP A 3 8.04 4.42 -10.41
C ASP A 3 6.84 4.29 -11.35
N GLY A 4 6.23 5.42 -11.70
CA GLY A 4 5.12 5.43 -12.67
C GLY A 4 3.76 4.96 -12.13
N GLY A 5 3.51 5.12 -10.81
CA GLY A 5 2.25 4.79 -10.13
C GLY A 5 0.98 4.92 -10.98
N ILE A 6 0.12 3.90 -10.93
CA ILE A 6 -1.02 3.77 -11.83
C ILE A 6 -2.15 4.67 -11.36
N THR A 7 -2.46 4.63 -10.07
CA THR A 7 -3.51 5.44 -9.45
C THR A 7 -3.04 6.85 -9.10
N SER A 8 -4.00 7.77 -8.97
CA SER A 8 -3.83 9.14 -8.51
C SER A 8 -3.19 9.19 -7.12
N GLY A 9 -3.59 8.30 -6.21
CA GLY A 9 -2.99 8.11 -4.89
C GLY A 9 -1.54 7.65 -4.92
N GLU A 10 -1.21 6.65 -5.75
CA GLU A 10 0.18 6.23 -5.96
C GLU A 10 1.02 7.36 -6.55
N ARG A 11 0.49 8.11 -7.53
CA ARG A 11 1.20 9.25 -8.13
C ARG A 11 1.48 10.35 -7.12
N LEU A 12 0.51 10.66 -6.25
CA LEU A 12 0.72 11.60 -5.14
C LEU A 12 1.79 11.10 -4.18
N CYS A 13 1.73 9.82 -3.77
CA CYS A 13 2.73 9.23 -2.88
C CYS A 13 4.13 9.21 -3.50
N ASN A 14 4.24 8.90 -4.79
CA ASN A 14 5.49 8.99 -5.54
C ASN A 14 6.00 10.42 -5.62
N PHE A 15 5.12 11.39 -5.91
CA PHE A 15 5.51 12.80 -5.92
C PHE A 15 6.09 13.23 -4.55
N VAL A 16 5.42 12.87 -3.45
CA VAL A 16 5.95 13.08 -2.10
C VAL A 16 7.32 12.42 -1.94
N ASN A 17 7.43 11.14 -2.26
CA ASN A 17 8.65 10.34 -2.08
C ASN A 17 9.86 10.86 -2.88
N HIS A 18 9.64 11.33 -4.12
CA HIS A 18 10.71 11.68 -5.05
C HIS A 18 10.96 13.18 -5.19
N ARG A 19 10.05 14.06 -4.74
CA ARG A 19 10.18 15.51 -4.89
C ARG A 19 10.18 16.27 -3.58
N LEU A 20 9.42 15.79 -2.58
CA LEU A 20 9.42 16.41 -1.26
C LEU A 20 10.46 15.77 -0.34
N LEU A 21 10.59 14.44 -0.41
CA LEU A 21 11.51 13.64 0.39
C LEU A 21 12.79 13.28 -0.37
N SER A 22 13.24 14.11 -1.32
CA SER A 22 14.37 13.78 -2.22
C SER A 22 15.77 14.02 -1.62
N ASP A 23 15.85 14.67 -0.47
CA ASP A 23 17.12 15.23 0.03
C ASP A 23 18.11 14.16 0.51
N GLY A 24 19.40 14.53 0.59
CA GLY A 24 20.51 13.64 0.97
C GLY A 24 20.47 13.11 2.41
N VAL A 25 19.52 13.57 3.23
CA VAL A 25 19.32 13.19 4.63
C VAL A 25 19.18 11.67 4.82
N TRP A 26 18.70 10.95 3.80
CA TRP A 26 18.55 9.49 3.88
C TRP A 26 19.88 8.73 3.98
N SER A 27 20.93 9.21 3.31
CA SER A 27 22.25 8.58 3.39
C SER A 27 22.90 8.81 4.75
N ASP A 28 22.73 10.02 5.32
CA ASP A 28 23.20 10.31 6.66
C ASP A 28 22.45 9.48 7.71
N LEU A 29 21.13 9.32 7.54
CA LEU A 29 20.32 8.47 8.41
C LEU A 29 20.72 7.00 8.29
N GLU A 30 21.05 6.52 7.09
CA GLU A 30 21.54 5.14 6.91
C GLU A 30 22.82 4.90 7.70
N LEU A 31 23.80 5.80 7.59
CA LEU A 31 25.06 5.75 8.34
C LEU A 31 24.81 5.74 9.86
N LEU A 32 23.91 6.60 10.35
CA LEU A 32 23.54 6.65 11.76
C LEU A 32 22.85 5.38 12.27
N LEU A 33 22.22 4.62 11.38
CA LEU A 33 21.50 3.39 11.71
C LEU A 33 22.34 2.12 11.49
N GLU A 34 23.62 2.21 11.08
CA GLU A 34 24.46 1.05 10.80
C GLU A 34 24.51 0.05 11.96
N SER A 35 24.58 0.54 13.20
CA SER A 35 24.63 -0.30 14.40
C SER A 35 23.38 -1.13 14.66
N THR A 36 22.29 -0.90 13.90
CA THR A 36 21.06 -1.69 14.00
C THR A 36 21.14 -3.01 13.22
N GLY A 37 22.11 -3.16 12.31
CA GLY A 37 22.15 -4.26 11.35
C GLY A 37 21.00 -4.24 10.32
N ARG A 38 20.22 -3.14 10.27
CA ARG A 38 19.02 -2.96 9.43
C ARG A 38 18.96 -1.58 8.78
N SER A 39 20.08 -0.85 8.69
CA SER A 39 20.11 0.56 8.27
C SER A 39 19.37 0.82 6.95
N THR A 40 19.72 0.09 5.88
CA THR A 40 19.09 0.22 4.56
C THR A 40 17.59 -0.07 4.62
N GLN A 41 17.18 -1.12 5.33
CA GLN A 41 15.78 -1.52 5.45
C GLN A 41 14.96 -0.50 6.27
N LEU A 42 15.54 0.03 7.35
CA LEU A 42 14.93 1.05 8.18
C LEU A 42 14.78 2.37 7.43
N VAL A 43 15.78 2.80 6.65
CA VAL A 43 15.67 3.98 5.80
C VAL A 43 14.56 3.80 4.75
N ALA A 44 14.49 2.63 4.10
CA ALA A 44 13.41 2.33 3.16
C ALA A 44 12.03 2.38 3.85
N PHE A 45 11.92 1.80 5.04
CA PHE A 45 10.71 1.86 5.87
C PHE A 45 10.32 3.30 6.22
N PHE A 46 11.22 4.09 6.82
CA PHE A 46 10.95 5.46 7.25
C PHE A 46 10.55 6.36 6.09
N ARG A 47 11.23 6.22 4.95
CA ARG A 47 10.90 6.98 3.75
C ARG A 47 9.51 6.63 3.23
N GLN A 48 9.17 5.34 3.19
CA GLN A 48 7.88 4.88 2.67
C GLN A 48 6.71 5.20 3.61
N ILE A 49 6.88 5.03 4.93
CA ILE A 49 5.85 5.41 5.90
C ILE A 49 5.64 6.93 5.90
N ALA A 50 6.71 7.74 5.83
CA ALA A 50 6.58 9.20 5.74
C ALA A 50 5.78 9.61 4.49
N ALA A 51 6.10 9.03 3.34
CA ALA A 51 5.40 9.33 2.08
C ALA A 51 3.91 8.97 2.15
N VAL A 52 3.58 7.73 2.55
CA VAL A 52 2.18 7.26 2.57
C VAL A 52 1.35 7.94 3.66
N THR A 53 1.93 8.24 4.82
CA THR A 53 1.25 9.00 5.88
C THR A 53 0.94 10.42 5.41
N LEU A 54 1.88 11.09 4.73
CA LEU A 54 1.62 12.41 4.19
C LEU A 54 0.55 12.39 3.09
N THR A 55 0.59 11.40 2.19
CA THR A 55 -0.47 11.17 1.20
C THR A 55 -1.83 11.01 1.87
N GLY A 56 -1.94 10.15 2.88
CA GLY A 56 -3.19 9.95 3.62
C GLY A 56 -3.70 11.23 4.28
N ARG A 57 -2.80 12.02 4.90
CA ARG A 57 -3.15 13.33 5.48
C ARG A 57 -3.70 14.30 4.43
N ILE A 58 -3.07 14.38 3.27
CA ILE A 58 -3.49 15.26 2.17
C ILE A 58 -4.86 14.85 1.63
N VAL A 59 -5.08 13.56 1.38
CA VAL A 59 -6.36 13.05 0.87
C VAL A 59 -7.47 13.24 1.90
N ALA A 60 -7.21 12.92 3.17
CA ALA A 60 -8.18 13.10 4.25
C ALA A 60 -8.58 14.58 4.44
N ALA A 61 -7.61 15.50 4.39
CA ALA A 61 -7.87 16.93 4.46
C ALA A 61 -8.72 17.40 3.26
N GLY A 62 -8.38 16.97 2.05
CA GLY A 62 -9.15 17.32 0.86
C GLY A 62 -10.57 16.75 0.89
N LEU A 63 -10.78 15.52 1.37
CA LEU A 63 -12.11 14.95 1.58
C LEU A 63 -12.93 15.76 2.59
N SER A 64 -12.30 16.21 3.69
CA SER A 64 -12.94 17.07 4.68
C SER A 64 -13.39 18.41 4.06
N ILE A 65 -12.51 19.08 3.30
CA ILE A 65 -12.85 20.34 2.63
C ILE A 65 -13.94 20.12 1.58
N ASN A 66 -13.91 19.01 0.84
CA ASN A 66 -14.93 18.67 -0.15
C ASN A 66 -16.33 18.49 0.48
N GLY A 67 -16.42 18.14 1.76
CA GLY A 67 -17.70 18.06 2.49
C GLY A 67 -18.43 19.40 2.54
N ASP A 68 -17.68 20.51 2.55
CA ASP A 68 -18.23 21.88 2.60
C ASP A 68 -18.20 22.56 1.23
N VAL A 69 -17.15 22.31 0.43
CA VAL A 69 -16.89 23.00 -0.84
C VAL A 69 -16.45 21.97 -1.89
N PRO A 70 -17.29 21.64 -2.89
CA PRO A 70 -16.97 20.63 -3.88
C PRO A 70 -15.66 20.87 -4.64
N THR A 71 -14.95 19.79 -4.98
CA THR A 71 -13.65 19.80 -5.70
C THR A 71 -13.62 20.62 -6.99
N TYR A 72 -14.76 20.77 -7.69
CA TYR A 72 -14.85 21.55 -8.93
C TYR A 72 -14.97 23.06 -8.70
N GLU A 73 -15.13 23.53 -7.46
CA GLU A 73 -15.25 24.94 -7.16
C GLU A 73 -13.89 25.62 -6.96
N VAL A 74 -13.79 26.89 -7.38
CA VAL A 74 -12.58 27.72 -7.18
C VAL A 74 -12.27 27.90 -5.69
N ALA A 75 -13.29 27.91 -4.84
CA ALA A 75 -13.14 27.98 -3.39
C ALA A 75 -12.40 26.76 -2.83
N PHE A 76 -12.63 25.56 -3.36
CA PHE A 76 -11.91 24.34 -2.96
C PHE A 76 -10.41 24.49 -3.25
N GLN A 77 -10.06 24.95 -4.45
CA GLN A 77 -8.66 25.20 -4.82
C GLN A 77 -7.96 26.12 -3.81
N ARG A 78 -8.62 27.23 -3.46
CA ARG A 78 -8.08 28.22 -2.52
C ARG A 78 -7.86 27.60 -1.14
N LEU A 79 -8.91 27.03 -0.55
CA LEU A 79 -8.86 26.42 0.79
C LEU A 79 -7.86 25.28 0.86
N PHE A 80 -7.81 24.43 -0.16
CA PHE A 80 -6.91 23.29 -0.15
C PHE A 80 -5.45 23.71 -0.30
N LYS A 81 -5.14 24.70 -1.15
CA LYS A 81 -3.78 25.27 -1.24
C LYS A 81 -3.35 25.97 0.05
N GLU A 82 -4.26 26.70 0.70
CA GLU A 82 -4.02 27.30 2.02
C GLU A 82 -3.67 26.21 3.04
N HIS A 83 -4.46 25.13 3.12
CA HIS A 83 -4.17 24.00 4.01
C HIS A 83 -2.82 23.33 3.71
N LEU A 84 -2.53 23.06 2.43
CA LEU A 84 -1.24 22.47 2.01
C LEU A 84 -0.06 23.36 2.41
N ARG A 85 -0.18 24.68 2.27
CA ARG A 85 0.88 25.62 2.64
C ARG A 85 1.01 25.77 4.15
N ASP A 86 -0.09 26.05 4.84
CA ASP A 86 -0.09 26.57 6.21
C ASP A 86 -0.12 25.47 7.27
N VAL A 87 -0.70 24.32 6.96
CA VAL A 87 -0.84 23.19 7.91
C VAL A 87 0.08 22.04 7.57
N VAL A 88 0.17 21.69 6.28
CA VAL A 88 1.04 20.59 5.83
C VAL A 88 2.49 21.06 5.68
N GLY A 89 2.73 22.35 5.43
CA GLY A 89 4.06 22.92 5.27
C GLY A 89 4.67 22.69 3.88
N ILE A 90 3.84 22.54 2.85
CA ILE A 90 4.32 22.33 1.48
C ILE A 90 5.02 23.59 0.96
N PRO A 91 6.30 23.50 0.53
CA PRO A 91 7.02 24.64 0.01
C PRO A 91 6.33 25.27 -1.20
N GLY A 92 6.31 26.61 -1.25
CA GLY A 92 5.67 27.36 -2.34
C GLY A 92 6.14 26.94 -3.74
N LYS A 93 7.42 26.55 -3.88
CA LYS A 93 8.03 26.07 -5.14
C LYS A 93 7.34 24.85 -5.74
N ILE A 94 6.72 23.99 -4.93
CA ILE A 94 6.04 22.76 -5.40
C ILE A 94 4.54 22.74 -5.06
N LEU A 95 4.01 23.82 -4.49
CA LEU A 95 2.63 23.88 -3.99
C LEU A 95 1.60 23.62 -5.09
N ASN A 96 1.82 24.16 -6.30
CA ASN A 96 0.90 23.97 -7.41
C ASN A 96 0.88 22.52 -7.92
N GLU A 97 2.03 21.85 -7.97
CA GLU A 97 2.11 20.44 -8.36
C GLU A 97 1.50 19.56 -7.28
N MET A 98 1.82 19.82 -6.00
CA MET A 98 1.24 19.11 -4.87
C MET A 98 -0.28 19.23 -4.85
N TYR A 99 -0.82 20.43 -5.10
CA TYR A 99 -2.26 20.64 -5.25
C TYR A 99 -2.85 19.79 -6.38
N ARG A 100 -2.23 19.76 -7.56
CA ARG A 100 -2.73 18.98 -8.70
C ARG A 100 -2.76 17.48 -8.40
N PHE A 101 -1.72 16.93 -7.79
CA PHE A 101 -1.71 15.52 -7.39
C PHE A 101 -2.69 15.25 -6.25
N GLY A 102 -2.73 16.14 -5.25
CA GLY A 102 -3.65 16.11 -4.13
C GLY A 102 -5.11 16.06 -4.57
N GLN A 103 -5.52 16.99 -5.41
CA GLN A 103 -6.90 17.10 -5.91
C GLN A 103 -7.32 15.83 -6.64
N ARG A 104 -6.49 15.32 -7.55
CA ARG A 104 -6.80 14.08 -8.29
C ARG A 104 -6.96 12.87 -7.36
N ALA A 105 -6.13 12.78 -6.33
CA ALA A 105 -6.24 11.71 -5.34
C ALA A 105 -7.53 11.86 -4.50
N VAL A 106 -7.94 13.08 -4.17
CA VAL A 106 -9.23 13.36 -3.49
C VAL A 106 -10.40 12.98 -4.39
N GLU A 107 -10.38 13.37 -5.66
CA GLU A 107 -11.40 13.00 -6.64
C GLU A 107 -11.52 11.47 -6.80
N ALA A 108 -10.39 10.77 -6.89
CA ALA A 108 -10.37 9.30 -6.93
C ALA A 108 -10.96 8.67 -5.65
N ALA A 109 -10.65 9.25 -4.48
CA ALA A 109 -11.19 8.78 -3.21
C ALA A 109 -12.71 8.96 -3.09
N LEU A 110 -13.29 9.96 -3.77
CA LEU A 110 -14.74 10.18 -3.84
C LEU A 110 -15.45 9.24 -4.82
N GLN A 111 -14.72 8.67 -5.79
CA GLN A 111 -15.29 7.87 -6.87
C GLN A 111 -15.30 6.37 -6.55
N GLY A 112 -16.46 5.88 -6.09
CA GLY A 112 -16.71 4.44 -5.91
C GLY A 112 -16.58 3.63 -7.21
N ALA A 113 -16.39 2.32 -7.07
CA ALA A 113 -16.26 1.45 -8.23
C ALA A 113 -17.58 1.36 -9.02
N PRO A 114 -17.59 1.68 -10.33
CA PRO A 114 -18.81 1.55 -11.14
C PRO A 114 -19.32 0.11 -11.14
N MET A 115 -20.65 -0.08 -11.09
CA MET A 115 -21.26 -1.42 -11.10
C MET A 115 -20.85 -2.24 -12.33
N SER A 116 -20.65 -1.60 -13.49
CA SER A 116 -20.17 -2.25 -14.72
C SER A 116 -18.79 -2.86 -14.52
N LEU A 117 -17.86 -2.10 -13.94
CA LEU A 117 -16.51 -2.57 -13.63
C LEU A 117 -16.54 -3.67 -12.57
N GLN A 118 -17.35 -3.53 -11.52
CA GLN A 118 -17.49 -4.59 -10.51
C GLN A 118 -17.97 -5.91 -11.12
N LYS A 119 -18.96 -5.86 -12.02
CA LYS A 119 -19.47 -7.03 -12.76
C LYS A 119 -18.40 -7.62 -13.68
N GLN A 120 -17.67 -6.78 -14.41
CA GLN A 120 -16.56 -7.20 -15.26
C GLN A 120 -15.48 -7.93 -14.46
N MET A 121 -15.02 -7.34 -13.35
CA MET A 121 -13.98 -7.93 -12.51
C MET A 121 -14.44 -9.22 -11.84
N ARG A 122 -15.71 -9.29 -11.42
CA ARG A 122 -16.30 -10.53 -10.89
C ARG A 122 -16.35 -11.63 -11.95
N ALA A 123 -16.76 -11.30 -13.18
CA ALA A 123 -16.77 -12.24 -14.29
C ALA A 123 -15.35 -12.70 -14.65
N TRP A 124 -14.37 -11.81 -14.64
CA TRP A 124 -12.96 -12.17 -14.84
C TRP A 124 -12.47 -13.15 -13.75
N ALA A 125 -12.77 -12.88 -12.48
CA ALA A 125 -12.39 -13.76 -11.37
C ALA A 125 -13.05 -15.15 -11.48
N LEU A 126 -14.34 -15.19 -11.83
CA LEU A 126 -15.11 -16.42 -12.11
C LEU A 126 -14.65 -17.22 -13.34
N ASN A 127 -13.76 -16.69 -14.17
CA ASN A 127 -13.28 -17.41 -15.34
C ASN A 127 -11.78 -17.70 -15.27
N ARG A 128 -11.03 -16.88 -14.55
CA ARG A 128 -9.55 -16.87 -14.60
C ARG A 128 -8.87 -16.83 -13.24
N HIS A 129 -9.57 -16.50 -12.16
CA HIS A 129 -8.93 -16.25 -10.86
C HIS A 129 -9.87 -16.53 -9.67
N HIS A 130 -10.20 -17.80 -9.45
CA HIS A 130 -11.10 -18.27 -8.39
C HIS A 130 -10.51 -18.27 -6.96
N TRP A 131 -9.33 -17.71 -6.78
CA TRP A 131 -8.56 -17.78 -5.55
C TRP A 131 -8.27 -16.37 -5.04
N CYS A 132 -8.18 -16.21 -3.72
CA CYS A 132 -7.75 -14.95 -3.12
C CYS A 132 -6.30 -14.65 -3.53
N TYR A 133 -6.04 -13.51 -4.17
CA TYR A 133 -4.68 -13.15 -4.61
C TYR A 133 -3.67 -13.08 -3.45
N MET A 134 -4.18 -12.82 -2.24
CA MET A 134 -3.40 -12.70 -1.01
C MET A 134 -3.08 -14.06 -0.40
N CYS A 135 -4.09 -14.82 0.04
CA CYS A 135 -3.87 -16.04 0.82
C CYS A 135 -4.10 -17.36 0.05
N GLY A 136 -4.52 -17.28 -1.21
CA GLY A 136 -4.68 -18.44 -2.08
C GLY A 136 -5.88 -19.31 -1.76
N GLN A 137 -6.77 -18.88 -0.87
CA GLN A 137 -7.98 -19.62 -0.55
C GLN A 137 -9.03 -19.47 -1.66
N ALA A 138 -9.77 -20.54 -1.95
CA ALA A 138 -10.86 -20.52 -2.91
C ALA A 138 -11.93 -19.50 -2.49
N LEU A 139 -12.40 -18.72 -3.46
CA LEU A 139 -13.39 -17.67 -3.24
C LEU A 139 -14.81 -18.21 -3.39
N GLU A 140 -15.66 -17.88 -2.43
CA GLU A 140 -17.09 -18.16 -2.46
C GLU A 140 -17.83 -16.98 -3.11
N PHE A 141 -18.35 -17.18 -4.31
CA PHE A 141 -19.01 -16.10 -5.07
C PHE A 141 -20.49 -15.95 -4.73
N ASN A 142 -21.15 -17.03 -4.32
CA ASN A 142 -22.61 -17.09 -4.21
C ASN A 142 -23.13 -16.91 -2.77
N GLN A 143 -22.23 -16.75 -1.80
CA GLN A 143 -22.59 -16.68 -0.37
C GLN A 143 -21.88 -15.49 0.29
N ASN A 144 -22.55 -14.89 1.28
CA ASN A 144 -21.94 -13.93 2.19
C ASN A 144 -21.10 -14.66 3.26
N ASP A 145 -20.11 -15.46 2.82
CA ASP A 145 -19.17 -16.13 3.71
C ASP A 145 -18.22 -15.08 4.32
N PRO A 146 -18.18 -14.92 5.66
CA PRO A 146 -17.39 -13.86 6.31
C PRO A 146 -15.87 -14.06 6.20
N VAL A 147 -15.43 -15.23 5.73
CA VAL A 147 -14.03 -15.59 5.56
C VAL A 147 -13.66 -15.67 4.09
N ARG A 148 -14.38 -16.50 3.32
CA ARG A 148 -14.08 -16.87 1.93
C ARG A 148 -14.88 -16.09 0.89
N GLY A 149 -15.84 -15.28 1.31
CA GLY A 149 -16.69 -14.50 0.40
C GLY A 149 -15.84 -13.66 -0.56
N TYR A 150 -16.18 -13.70 -1.84
CA TYR A 150 -15.54 -12.87 -2.86
C TYR A 150 -15.71 -11.39 -2.53
N THR A 151 -14.60 -10.67 -2.56
CA THR A 151 -14.54 -9.21 -2.55
C THR A 151 -13.69 -8.73 -3.71
N LEU A 152 -13.99 -7.54 -4.19
CA LEU A 152 -13.17 -6.84 -5.17
C LEU A 152 -12.29 -5.85 -4.42
N GLU A 153 -10.99 -6.13 -4.35
CA GLU A 153 -10.08 -5.36 -3.49
C GLU A 153 -9.25 -4.35 -4.27
N HIS A 154 -9.22 -3.11 -3.76
CA HIS A 154 -8.33 -2.07 -4.24
C HIS A 154 -6.90 -2.34 -3.76
N ILE A 155 -5.96 -2.53 -4.68
CA ILE A 155 -4.53 -2.74 -4.35
C ILE A 155 -4.01 -1.51 -3.59
N TRP A 156 -4.19 -0.32 -4.18
CA TRP A 156 -4.06 0.96 -3.50
C TRP A 156 -5.44 1.40 -3.00
N PRO A 157 -5.67 1.52 -1.68
CA PRO A 157 -6.97 1.80 -1.12
C PRO A 157 -7.59 3.11 -1.63
N GLN A 158 -8.90 3.08 -1.82
CA GLN A 158 -9.67 4.26 -2.22
C GLN A 158 -9.47 5.46 -1.28
N SER A 159 -9.42 5.22 0.03
CA SER A 159 -9.20 6.27 1.04
C SER A 159 -7.83 6.98 0.94
N TYR A 160 -6.89 6.39 0.20
CA TYR A 160 -5.58 6.98 -0.13
C TYR A 160 -5.53 7.49 -1.59
N GLY A 161 -6.69 7.65 -2.23
CA GLY A 161 -6.82 8.12 -3.61
C GLY A 161 -6.62 7.03 -4.67
N GLY A 162 -6.89 5.77 -4.33
CA GLY A 162 -6.85 4.68 -5.29
C GLY A 162 -8.03 4.71 -6.25
N ASP A 163 -7.77 4.94 -7.54
CA ASP A 163 -8.82 4.97 -8.56
C ASP A 163 -9.49 3.59 -8.68
N SER A 164 -10.78 3.61 -8.97
CA SER A 164 -11.55 2.41 -9.26
C SER A 164 -11.40 2.01 -10.72
N ILE A 165 -10.22 1.49 -11.07
CA ILE A 165 -9.84 1.02 -12.40
C ILE A 165 -9.41 -0.45 -12.36
N GLU A 166 -9.47 -1.14 -13.50
CA GLU A 166 -9.10 -2.56 -13.59
C GLU A 166 -7.71 -2.87 -13.01
N ASP A 167 -6.73 -1.99 -13.25
CA ASP A 167 -5.34 -2.19 -12.79
C ASP A 167 -5.13 -1.99 -11.29
N ASN A 168 -6.13 -1.44 -10.60
CA ASN A 168 -6.10 -1.29 -9.15
C ASN A 168 -6.94 -2.38 -8.45
N PHE A 169 -7.45 -3.37 -9.17
CA PHE A 169 -8.33 -4.38 -8.61
C PHE A 169 -7.78 -5.81 -8.69
N LEU A 170 -7.88 -6.53 -7.57
CA LEU A 170 -7.68 -7.98 -7.49
C LEU A 170 -8.75 -8.65 -6.62
N PRO A 171 -9.07 -9.92 -6.87
CA PRO A 171 -10.09 -10.65 -6.12
C PRO A 171 -9.51 -11.15 -4.80
N ALA A 172 -10.18 -10.82 -3.70
CA ALA A 172 -9.75 -11.19 -2.36
C ALA A 172 -10.88 -11.85 -1.58
N CYS A 173 -10.54 -12.70 -0.62
CA CYS A 173 -11.52 -13.18 0.33
C CYS A 173 -11.84 -12.10 1.38
N GLN A 174 -13.06 -12.13 1.93
CA GLN A 174 -13.54 -11.19 2.94
C GLN A 174 -12.57 -11.03 4.12
N SER A 175 -11.99 -12.14 4.62
CA SER A 175 -11.02 -12.11 5.72
C SER A 175 -9.74 -11.34 5.36
N CYS A 176 -9.20 -11.54 4.15
CA CYS A 176 -7.98 -10.85 3.74
C CYS A 176 -8.24 -9.37 3.48
N ASN A 177 -9.32 -9.04 2.77
CA ASN A 177 -9.68 -7.66 2.49
C ASN A 177 -9.96 -6.88 3.79
N SER A 178 -10.90 -7.35 4.61
CA SER A 178 -11.35 -6.57 5.78
C SER A 178 -10.40 -6.55 6.98
N LYS A 179 -9.60 -7.61 7.19
CA LYS A 179 -8.80 -7.76 8.43
C LYS A 179 -7.29 -7.74 8.20
N LYS A 180 -6.81 -8.39 7.14
CA LYS A 180 -5.36 -8.58 6.93
C LYS A 180 -4.74 -7.39 6.20
N LYS A 181 -5.30 -7.03 5.04
CA LYS A 181 -4.93 -5.82 4.30
C LYS A 181 -5.63 -4.59 4.86
N ALA A 182 -6.90 -4.71 5.27
CA ALA A 182 -7.69 -3.60 5.78
C ALA A 182 -7.58 -2.38 4.85
N ASN A 183 -7.05 -1.26 5.35
CA ASN A 183 -6.88 -0.02 4.58
C ASN A 183 -5.39 0.32 4.34
N PHE A 184 -4.51 -0.68 4.35
CA PHE A 184 -3.09 -0.48 4.11
C PHE A 184 -2.80 -0.27 2.62
N ALA A 185 -2.19 0.87 2.29
CA ALA A 185 -1.72 1.23 0.96
C ALA A 185 -0.33 0.69 0.65
N THR A 186 0.49 0.41 1.68
CA THR A 186 1.84 -0.15 1.52
C THR A 186 2.19 -1.14 2.64
N TRP A 187 3.25 -1.92 2.44
CA TRP A 187 3.82 -2.82 3.46
C TRP A 187 4.31 -2.11 4.73
N ALA A 188 4.59 -0.80 4.65
CA ALA A 188 5.14 -0.05 5.76
C ALA A 188 4.06 0.42 6.75
N MET A 189 2.77 0.30 6.43
CA MET A 189 1.69 0.82 7.27
C MET A 189 1.33 -0.05 8.48
N PRO A 190 1.35 -1.39 8.40
CA PRO A 190 1.24 -2.22 9.60
C PRO A 190 2.40 -1.95 10.57
N PRO A 191 2.23 -2.22 11.88
CA PRO A 191 3.25 -1.94 12.89
C PRO A 191 4.39 -2.98 12.84
N ILE A 192 5.05 -3.09 11.69
CA ILE A 192 6.06 -4.10 11.37
C ILE A 192 7.27 -4.06 12.30
N GLN A 193 7.60 -2.89 12.85
CA GLN A 193 8.68 -2.70 13.81
C GLN A 193 8.44 -3.42 15.14
N SER A 194 7.18 -3.80 15.43
CA SER A 194 6.80 -4.51 16.63
C SER A 194 6.87 -6.04 16.49
N LEU A 195 7.24 -6.55 15.31
CA LEU A 195 7.35 -7.99 15.05
C LEU A 195 8.74 -8.51 15.46
N LEU A 196 8.84 -9.20 16.60
CA LEU A 196 10.09 -9.73 17.14
C LEU A 196 9.84 -11.10 17.80
N TYR A 197 10.41 -12.18 17.25
CA TYR A 197 10.25 -13.55 17.79
C TYR A 197 11.50 -14.17 18.41
N GLY A 198 12.60 -13.41 18.51
CA GLY A 198 13.90 -13.91 18.98
C GLY A 198 14.65 -14.68 17.89
N ILE A 199 15.70 -15.40 18.27
CA ILE A 199 16.53 -16.21 17.36
C ILE A 199 15.88 -17.58 17.17
N ALA A 200 15.82 -18.05 15.93
CA ALA A 200 15.31 -19.38 15.54
C ALA A 200 13.96 -19.76 16.20
N PRO A 201 12.88 -18.97 16.01
CA PRO A 201 11.55 -19.39 16.47
C PRO A 201 11.11 -20.66 15.75
N ASP A 202 10.35 -21.51 16.45
CA ASP A 202 9.75 -22.71 15.86
C ASP A 202 8.68 -22.37 14.81
N ASP A 203 8.35 -23.36 13.99
CA ASP A 203 7.34 -23.22 12.93
C ASP A 203 5.96 -22.81 13.48
N GLN A 204 5.62 -23.26 14.68
CA GLN A 204 4.35 -22.91 15.32
C GLN A 204 4.25 -21.39 15.57
N ARG A 205 5.31 -20.77 16.09
CA ARG A 205 5.37 -19.30 16.28
C ARG A 205 5.29 -18.55 14.96
N LEU A 206 5.90 -19.07 13.90
CA LEU A 206 5.82 -18.46 12.57
C LEU A 206 4.40 -18.55 11.97
N GLU A 207 3.67 -19.62 12.27
CA GLU A 207 2.28 -19.78 11.84
C GLU A 207 1.35 -18.76 12.52
N GLU A 208 1.60 -18.44 13.79
CA GLU A 208 0.85 -17.47 14.62
C GLU A 208 1.01 -16.01 14.15
N ILE A 209 1.95 -15.72 13.25
CA ILE A 209 2.14 -14.39 12.68
C ILE A 209 0.82 -13.85 12.11
N HIS A 210 0.38 -12.73 12.67
CA HIS A 210 -0.87 -12.08 12.29
C HIS A 210 -0.90 -11.77 10.79
N GLY A 211 -2.09 -11.89 10.18
CA GLY A 211 -2.26 -11.78 8.74
C GLY A 211 -1.83 -10.43 8.14
N SER A 212 -1.82 -9.35 8.91
CA SER A 212 -1.31 -8.04 8.45
C SER A 212 0.20 -8.03 8.20
N PHE A 213 0.98 -8.79 8.99
CA PHE A 213 2.41 -8.96 8.74
C PHE A 213 2.65 -9.84 7.51
N LYS A 214 1.86 -10.91 7.34
CA LYS A 214 1.90 -11.74 6.12
C LYS A 214 1.55 -10.92 4.87
N PHE A 215 0.54 -10.05 4.94
CA PHE A 215 0.23 -9.08 3.89
C PHE A 215 1.41 -8.13 3.62
N SER A 216 2.06 -7.61 4.66
CA SER A 216 3.19 -6.69 4.51
C SER A 216 4.38 -7.35 3.83
N LEU A 217 4.73 -8.58 4.20
CA LEU A 217 5.77 -9.38 3.54
C LEU A 217 5.41 -9.63 2.06
N HIS A 218 4.15 -9.99 1.80
CA HIS A 218 3.65 -10.24 0.44
C HIS A 218 3.68 -8.98 -0.44
N TYR A 219 3.25 -7.84 0.10
CA TYR A 219 3.28 -6.55 -0.59
C TYR A 219 4.73 -6.11 -0.85
N ARG A 220 5.62 -6.25 0.14
CA ARG A 220 7.05 -5.93 -0.03
C ARG A 220 7.65 -6.76 -1.16
N ALA A 221 7.31 -8.05 -1.24
CA ALA A 221 7.73 -8.94 -2.32
C ALA A 221 7.21 -8.47 -3.69
N ALA A 222 5.92 -8.17 -3.80
CA ALA A 222 5.33 -7.63 -5.03
C ALA A 222 5.99 -6.31 -5.44
N GLN A 223 6.26 -5.42 -4.47
CA GLN A 223 6.88 -4.13 -4.74
C GLN A 223 8.32 -4.28 -5.25
N VAL A 224 9.13 -5.16 -4.65
CA VAL A 224 10.49 -5.45 -5.12
C VAL A 224 10.45 -5.96 -6.56
N LEU A 225 9.55 -6.90 -6.87
CA LEU A 225 9.40 -7.45 -8.21
C LEU A 225 8.93 -6.38 -9.22
N ALA A 226 7.96 -5.56 -8.83
CA ALA A 226 7.43 -4.47 -9.65
C ALA A 226 8.52 -3.47 -10.04
N ILE A 227 9.36 -3.05 -9.08
CA ILE A 227 10.50 -2.16 -9.34
C ILE A 227 11.51 -2.84 -10.24
N LYS A 228 11.91 -4.08 -9.92
CA LYS A 228 12.93 -4.82 -10.65
C LYS A 228 12.56 -5.05 -12.12
N GLU A 229 11.29 -5.28 -12.40
CA GLU A 229 10.81 -5.64 -13.74
C GLU A 229 10.05 -4.53 -14.46
N GLY A 230 9.92 -3.34 -13.86
CA GLY A 230 9.14 -2.24 -14.44
C GLY A 230 7.66 -2.58 -14.64
N ARG A 231 7.06 -3.28 -13.67
CA ARG A 231 5.65 -3.74 -13.71
C ARG A 231 4.76 -2.96 -12.76
N THR A 232 3.46 -3.01 -13.01
CA THR A 232 2.45 -2.57 -12.03
C THR A 232 2.42 -3.49 -10.81
N LEU A 233 1.87 -3.01 -9.69
CA LEU A 233 1.65 -3.85 -8.51
C LEU A 233 0.74 -5.04 -8.83
N LYS A 234 -0.32 -4.83 -9.62
CA LYS A 234 -1.25 -5.89 -10.00
C LYS A 234 -0.53 -7.03 -10.72
N GLU A 235 0.28 -6.70 -11.72
CA GLU A 235 1.07 -7.69 -12.45
C GLU A 235 2.07 -8.40 -11.54
N ALA A 236 2.72 -7.66 -10.62
CA ALA A 236 3.65 -8.26 -9.68
C ALA A 236 2.94 -9.22 -8.70
N PHE A 237 1.78 -8.85 -8.15
CA PHE A 237 0.95 -9.73 -7.31
C PHE A 237 0.51 -10.98 -8.05
N LEU A 238 0.03 -10.83 -9.28
CA LEU A 238 -0.37 -11.97 -10.12
C LEU A 238 0.82 -12.89 -10.42
N LYS A 239 2.02 -12.33 -10.58
CA LYS A 239 3.23 -13.09 -10.88
C LYS A 239 3.79 -13.83 -9.67
N ILE A 240 3.83 -13.22 -8.49
CA ILE A 240 4.29 -13.92 -7.26
C ILE A 240 3.22 -14.88 -6.72
N GLY A 241 1.96 -14.67 -7.08
CA GLY A 241 0.85 -15.47 -6.56
C GLY A 241 0.61 -15.25 -5.05
N PRO A 242 -0.26 -16.07 -4.44
CA PRO A 242 -0.56 -15.94 -3.03
C PRO A 242 0.65 -16.13 -2.11
N TRP A 243 0.62 -15.52 -0.92
CA TRP A 243 1.67 -15.75 0.06
C TRP A 243 1.74 -17.21 0.51
N THR A 244 2.96 -17.64 0.80
CA THR A 244 3.25 -18.98 1.33
C THR A 244 3.51 -18.94 2.83
N THR A 245 3.93 -20.06 3.41
CA THR A 245 4.38 -20.13 4.80
C THR A 245 5.50 -19.13 5.05
N THR A 246 5.42 -18.45 6.20
CA THR A 246 6.45 -17.50 6.62
C THR A 246 7.67 -18.26 7.11
N ARG A 247 8.85 -17.81 6.71
CA ARG A 247 10.14 -18.37 7.11
C ARG A 247 11.12 -17.25 7.40
N PHE A 248 12.15 -17.53 8.20
CA PHE A 248 13.26 -16.60 8.37
C PHE A 248 14.28 -16.76 7.23
N ILE A 249 15.04 -15.69 6.98
CA ILE A 249 16.06 -15.63 5.93
C ILE A 249 17.41 -16.09 6.49
N ASP A 250 17.79 -15.59 7.66
CA ASP A 250 19.00 -15.93 8.40
C ASP A 250 18.63 -16.56 9.75
N ALA A 251 19.11 -17.80 9.98
CA ALA A 251 18.83 -18.58 11.19
C ALA A 251 19.57 -18.04 12.42
N ASP A 252 20.70 -17.37 12.20
CA ASP A 252 21.60 -16.89 13.25
C ASP A 252 21.24 -15.47 13.72
N ASP A 253 20.18 -14.89 13.15
CA ASP A 253 19.69 -13.54 13.44
C ASP A 253 18.27 -13.57 14.05
N VAL A 254 17.85 -12.46 14.64
CA VAL A 254 16.50 -12.29 15.20
C VAL A 254 15.48 -12.35 14.08
N ALA A 255 14.40 -13.11 14.31
CA ALA A 255 13.21 -13.14 13.47
C ALA A 255 12.39 -11.85 13.66
N ASP A 256 12.89 -10.77 13.07
CA ASP A 256 12.19 -9.50 12.87
C ASP A 256 11.52 -9.43 11.49
N PHE A 257 10.75 -8.39 11.21
CA PHE A 257 10.08 -8.24 9.91
C PHE A 257 11.03 -8.28 8.70
N PHE A 258 12.27 -7.79 8.84
CA PHE A 258 13.23 -7.70 7.75
C PHE A 258 13.99 -9.01 7.51
N ASN A 259 14.08 -9.87 8.52
CA ASN A 259 14.62 -11.23 8.45
C ASN A 259 13.52 -12.29 8.20
N LEU A 260 12.31 -11.89 7.82
CA LEU A 260 11.21 -12.80 7.47
C LEU A 260 10.81 -12.65 6.00
N GLU A 261 10.34 -13.74 5.41
CA GLU A 261 9.78 -13.75 4.06
C GLU A 261 8.65 -14.77 3.90
N ASN A 262 7.78 -14.53 2.92
CA ASN A 262 6.73 -15.48 2.50
C ASN A 262 6.72 -15.72 0.98
N HIS A 263 7.78 -15.30 0.29
CA HIS A 263 8.07 -15.47 -1.13
C HIS A 263 9.58 -15.62 -1.29
N LYS A 264 10.06 -16.63 -2.04
CA LYS A 264 11.50 -16.75 -2.34
C LYS A 264 11.80 -15.77 -3.47
N LEU A 265 12.36 -14.62 -3.14
CA LEU A 265 12.73 -13.62 -4.14
C LEU A 265 14.18 -13.76 -4.63
N TYR A 266 14.94 -14.67 -4.01
CA TYR A 266 16.35 -14.94 -4.24
C TYR A 266 16.63 -16.45 -4.14
#